data_AF-A0A7L0XWH2-F1
#
_entry.id   AF-A0A7L0XWH2-F1
#
_cell.length_a   1.000
_cell.length_b   1.000
_cell.length_c   1.000
_cell.angle_alpha   90.00
_cell.angle_beta   90.00
_cell.angle_gamma   90.00
#
_symmetry.space_group_name_H-M   'P 1'
#
loop_
_entity.id
_entity.type
_entity.pdbx_description
1 polymer ?
#
loop_
_entity_poly.entity_id
_entity_poly.type
_entity_poly.pdbx_seq_one_letter_code
_entity_poly.pdbx_strand_id
1 'polypeptide(L)'
;AQDAGDYTCDSGDQQTTASLQVKVLPVLFNKELRNVEAEEGGTAVLRCEISRPDAPVEWRKGGVVIEPSDKYEVKLKGSIAELIIHGVEPDDC
;
A
#
# COMPACT_ATOMS: atom_id res chain seq x y z
N ALA A 1 -19.03 34.64 -38.36
CA ALA A 1 -18.26 35.89 -38.27
C ALA A 1 -18.27 36.28 -36.80
N GLN A 2 -17.15 36.13 -36.06
CA GLN A 2 -16.16 37.20 -35.78
C GLN A 2 -16.86 38.48 -35.27
N ASP A 3 -16.55 39.07 -34.11
CA ASP A 3 -15.26 39.15 -33.42
C ASP A 3 -15.44 39.76 -32.01
N ALA A 4 -14.41 39.60 -31.17
CA ALA A 4 -13.97 40.46 -30.05
C ALA A 4 -14.92 40.75 -28.85
N GLY A 5 -14.46 40.68 -27.59
CA GLY A 5 -13.10 40.54 -27.10
C GLY A 5 -13.07 40.41 -25.57
N ASP A 6 -12.02 39.74 -25.12
CA ASP A 6 -11.70 39.42 -23.74
C ASP A 6 -11.52 40.66 -22.86
N TYR A 7 -12.25 40.70 -21.74
CA TYR A 7 -11.93 41.56 -20.61
C TYR A 7 -11.17 40.73 -19.58
N THR A 8 -9.88 40.51 -19.83
CA THR A 8 -9.00 39.94 -18.81
C THR A 8 -8.55 41.07 -17.89
N CYS A 9 -9.11 41.06 -16.68
CA CYS A 9 -8.68 41.90 -15.58
C CYS A 9 -7.27 41.49 -15.15
N ASP A 10 -6.30 42.37 -15.39
CA ASP A 10 -4.99 42.33 -14.78
C ASP A 10 -5.15 42.62 -13.28
N SER A 11 -5.07 41.57 -12.47
CA SER A 11 -4.75 41.70 -11.05
C SER A 11 -3.38 41.10 -10.84
N GLY A 12 -2.43 42.01 -10.70
CA GLY A 12 -1.01 41.77 -10.59
C GLY A 12 -0.62 40.85 -9.44
N ASP A 13 0.47 40.15 -9.69
CA ASP A 13 1.60 40.05 -8.79
C ASP A 13 1.32 39.50 -7.37
N GLN A 14 0.84 38.26 -7.30
CA GLN A 14 1.41 37.28 -6.36
C GLN A 14 0.97 35.85 -6.70
N GLN A 15 1.68 35.22 -7.63
CA GLN A 15 1.63 33.76 -7.72
C GLN A 15 2.58 33.21 -6.66
N THR A 16 2.07 32.99 -5.44
CA THR A 16 2.79 32.19 -4.45
C THR A 16 2.75 30.74 -4.93
N THR A 17 3.71 30.37 -5.78
CA THR A 17 3.93 28.98 -6.17
C THR A 17 4.55 28.26 -4.98
N ALA A 18 3.71 27.86 -4.03
CA ALA A 18 4.10 26.93 -2.99
C ALA A 18 4.38 25.59 -3.67
N SER A 19 5.64 25.37 -4.00
CA SER A 19 6.13 24.06 -4.42
C SER A 19 6.08 23.16 -3.19
N LEU A 20 4.92 22.53 -2.95
CA LEU A 20 4.80 21.49 -1.94
C LEU A 20 5.59 20.28 -2.46
N GLN A 21 6.90 20.29 -2.21
CA GLN A 21 7.70 19.07 -2.26
C GLN A 21 7.08 18.15 -1.22
N VAL A 22 6.19 17.27 -1.66
CA VAL A 22 5.72 16.14 -0.87
C VAL A 22 6.94 15.28 -0.62
N LYS A 23 7.66 15.55 0.48
CA LYS A 23 8.63 14.62 1.05
C LYS A 23 7.80 13.44 1.52
N VAL A 24 7.58 12.47 0.63
CA VAL A 24 6.92 11.22 0.99
C VAL A 24 7.80 10.57 2.03
N LEU A 25 7.34 10.57 3.29
CA LEU A 25 8.02 9.85 4.35
C LEU A 25 8.02 8.36 3.97
N PRO A 26 9.15 7.66 4.09
CA PRO A 26 9.21 6.24 3.76
C PRO A 26 8.25 5.48 4.66
N VAL A 27 7.54 4.51 4.07
CA VAL A 27 6.71 3.58 4.84
C VAL A 27 7.65 2.60 5.53
N LEU A 28 7.79 2.74 6.84
CA LEU A 28 8.53 1.83 7.70
C LEU A 28 7.60 0.77 8.30
N PHE A 29 8.14 -0.39 8.67
CA PHE A 29 7.44 -1.37 9.48
C PHE A 29 7.61 -1.02 10.97
N ASN A 30 6.50 -0.73 11.65
CA ASN A 30 6.45 -0.62 13.11
C ASN A 30 6.60 -2.00 13.77
N LYS A 31 6.04 -3.03 13.14
CA LYS A 31 6.22 -4.43 13.52
C LYS A 31 6.54 -5.23 12.29
N GLU A 32 7.71 -5.85 12.32
CA GLU A 32 8.16 -6.75 11.28
C GLU A 32 7.33 -8.03 11.26
N LEU A 33 7.37 -8.70 10.11
CA LEU A 33 6.81 -10.02 9.94
C LEU A 33 7.50 -11.00 10.89
N ARG A 34 6.70 -11.88 11.50
CA ARG A 34 7.22 -12.99 12.31
C ARG A 34 6.96 -14.29 11.57
N ASN A 35 7.88 -15.23 11.75
CA ASN A 35 7.67 -16.59 11.30
C ASN A 35 6.48 -17.18 12.05
N VAL A 36 5.59 -17.83 11.31
CA VAL A 36 4.41 -18.50 11.83
C VAL A 36 4.49 -19.93 11.36
N GLU A 37 4.42 -20.87 12.30
CA GLU A 37 4.31 -22.29 12.00
C GLU A 37 2.83 -22.64 11.90
N ALA A 38 2.46 -23.35 10.84
CA ALA A 38 1.11 -23.86 10.63
C ALA A 38 1.20 -25.33 10.22
N GLU A 39 0.20 -26.12 10.61
CA GLU A 39 0.10 -27.52 10.22
C GLU A 39 -0.26 -27.64 8.72
N GLU A 40 0.16 -28.73 8.08
CA GLU A 40 -0.20 -29.03 6.70
C GLU A 40 -1.73 -29.08 6.52
N GLY A 41 -2.24 -28.42 5.48
CA GLY A 41 -3.67 -28.23 5.26
C GLY A 41 -4.34 -27.20 6.18
N GLY A 42 -3.58 -26.63 7.13
CA GLY A 42 -4.02 -25.59 8.05
C GLY A 42 -4.09 -24.20 7.42
N THR A 43 -4.26 -23.18 8.26
CA THR A 43 -4.25 -21.77 7.84
C THR A 43 -3.13 -21.03 8.56
N ALA A 44 -2.25 -20.37 7.81
CA ALA A 44 -1.21 -19.49 8.35
C ALA A 44 -1.65 -18.03 8.23
N VAL A 45 -1.35 -17.22 9.25
CA VAL A 45 -1.66 -15.79 9.24
C VAL A 45 -0.39 -15.00 9.52
N LEU A 46 0.15 -14.36 8.49
CA LEU A 46 1.26 -13.43 8.61
C LEU A 46 0.71 -12.03 8.88
N ARG A 47 1.29 -11.33 9.84
CA ARG A 47 0.85 -9.99 10.24
C ARG A 47 2.03 -9.05 10.43
N CYS A 48 1.96 -7.86 9.86
CA CYS A 48 2.90 -6.77 10.11
C CYS A 48 2.16 -5.46 10.38
N GLU A 49 2.89 -4.50 10.93
CA GLU A 49 2.38 -3.16 11.19
C GLU A 49 3.24 -2.12 10.46
N ILE A 50 2.60 -1.20 9.76
CA ILE A 50 3.24 -0.16 8.95
C ILE A 50 3.00 1.23 9.57
N SER A 51 4.02 2.08 9.49
CA SER A 51 4.02 3.45 10.02
C SER A 51 2.98 4.37 9.37
N ARG A 52 2.61 4.09 8.11
CA ARG A 52 1.60 4.85 7.37
C ARG A 52 0.33 4.02 7.22
N PRO A 53 -0.80 4.46 7.81
CA PRO A 53 -2.07 3.76 7.62
C PRO A 53 -2.50 3.79 6.16
N ASP A 54 -3.14 2.69 5.72
CA ASP A 54 -3.68 2.49 4.38
C ASP A 54 -2.64 2.64 3.25
N ALA A 55 -1.35 2.57 3.59
CA ALA A 55 -0.31 2.50 2.58
C ALA A 55 -0.36 1.14 1.88
N PRO A 56 -0.17 1.11 0.55
CA PRO A 56 -0.22 -0.13 -0.21
C PRO A 56 0.87 -1.10 0.29
N VAL A 57 0.46 -2.34 0.55
CA VAL A 57 1.35 -3.43 0.96
C VAL A 57 1.29 -4.51 -0.10
N GLU A 58 2.46 -5.06 -0.42
CA GLU A 58 2.62 -6.17 -1.34
C GLU A 58 3.27 -7.33 -0.60
N TRP A 59 2.72 -8.53 -0.75
CA TRP A 59 3.24 -9.74 -0.16
C TRP A 59 4.03 -10.53 -1.18
N ARG A 60 5.15 -11.13 -0.76
CA ARG A 60 6.03 -11.90 -1.66
C ARG A 60 6.44 -13.22 -1.03
N LYS A 61 6.47 -14.29 -1.84
CA LYS A 61 7.02 -15.61 -1.49
C LYS A 61 8.20 -15.89 -2.43
N GLY A 62 9.41 -16.10 -1.88
CA GLY A 62 10.60 -16.37 -2.70
C GLY A 62 10.92 -15.30 -3.76
N GLY A 63 10.49 -14.05 -3.54
CA GLY A 63 10.65 -12.95 -4.50
C GLY A 63 9.49 -12.76 -5.49
N VAL A 64 8.57 -13.72 -5.57
CA VAL A 64 7.35 -13.65 -6.41
C VAL A 64 6.24 -12.95 -5.64
N VAL A 65 5.53 -12.03 -6.29
CA VAL A 65 4.39 -11.32 -5.71
C VAL A 65 3.22 -12.29 -5.53
N ILE A 66 2.63 -12.27 -4.33
CA ILE A 66 1.44 -13.05 -3.99
C ILE A 66 0.22 -12.24 -4.42
N GLU A 67 -0.55 -12.80 -5.34
CA GLU A 67 -1.82 -12.21 -5.75
C GLU A 67 -2.97 -12.77 -4.90
N PRO A 68 -3.96 -11.93 -4.53
CA PRO A 68 -5.15 -12.38 -3.81
C PRO A 68 -5.89 -13.46 -4.61
N SER A 69 -6.20 -14.58 -3.95
CA SER A 69 -6.88 -15.75 -4.53
C SER A 69 -7.54 -16.58 -3.43
N ASP A 70 -8.18 -17.70 -3.77
CA ASP A 70 -8.76 -18.61 -2.78
C ASP A 70 -7.71 -19.15 -1.78
N LYS A 71 -6.43 -19.22 -2.20
CA LYS A 71 -5.31 -19.63 -1.33
C LYS A 71 -4.78 -18.49 -0.48
N TYR A 72 -4.77 -17.27 -0.99
CA TYR A 72 -4.12 -16.12 -0.37
C TYR A 72 -5.10 -14.96 -0.19
N GLU A 73 -5.43 -14.64 1.06
CA GLU A 73 -6.29 -13.50 1.40
C GLU A 73 -5.43 -12.36 1.99
N VAL A 74 -5.48 -11.19 1.36
CA VAL A 74 -4.75 -9.99 1.82
C VAL A 74 -5.72 -9.03 2.48
N LYS A 75 -5.42 -8.65 3.72
CA LYS A 75 -6.17 -7.66 4.49
C LYS A 75 -5.27 -6.48 4.86
N LEU A 76 -5.78 -5.27 4.70
CA LEU A 76 -5.15 -4.05 5.18
C LEU A 76 -6.19 -3.26 5.97
N LYS A 77 -5.90 -2.98 7.24
CA LYS A 77 -6.76 -2.22 8.12
C LYS A 77 -5.95 -1.14 8.83
N GLY A 78 -6.01 0.08 8.30
CA GLY A 78 -5.19 1.19 8.79
C GLY A 78 -3.72 0.83 8.69
N SER A 79 -3.03 0.76 9.83
CA SER A 79 -1.61 0.41 9.90
C SER A 79 -1.32 -1.09 9.98
N ILE A 80 -2.32 -1.97 9.95
CA ILE A 80 -2.12 -3.42 10.12
C ILE A 80 -2.36 -4.11 8.78
N ALA A 81 -1.35 -4.82 8.29
CA ALA A 81 -1.46 -5.67 7.10
C ALA A 81 -1.38 -7.14 7.52
N GLU A 82 -2.27 -7.95 6.97
CA GLU A 82 -2.37 -9.38 7.23
C GLU A 82 -2.44 -10.14 5.90
N LEU A 83 -1.69 -11.24 5.80
CA LEU A 83 -1.79 -12.24 4.74
C LEU A 83 -2.24 -13.55 5.38
N ILE A 84 -3.35 -14.07 4.91
CA ILE A 84 -3.92 -15.33 5.34
C ILE A 84 -3.69 -16.33 4.22
N ILE A 85 -3.03 -17.43 4.55
CA ILE A 85 -2.69 -18.51 3.63
C ILE A 85 -3.54 -19.71 4.01
N HIS A 86 -4.45 -20.12 3.13
CA HIS A 86 -5.32 -21.26 3.33
C HIS A 86 -4.72 -22.53 2.74
N GLY A 87 -4.91 -23.66 3.43
CA GLY A 87 -4.44 -24.96 2.95
C GLY A 87 -2.93 -25.00 2.81
N VAL A 88 -2.21 -24.70 3.89
CA VAL A 88 -0.74 -24.64 3.91
C VAL A 88 -0.16 -25.94 3.34
N GLU A 89 0.59 -25.84 2.24
CA GLU A 89 1.27 -26.97 1.61
C GLU A 89 2.74 -27.04 2.05
N PRO A 90 3.41 -28.19 1.98
CA PRO A 90 4.84 -28.28 2.31
C PRO A 90 5.73 -27.39 1.44
N ASP A 91 5.26 -26.99 0.25
CA ASP A 91 5.94 -26.03 -0.63
C ASP A 91 5.76 -24.56 -0.17
N ASP A 92 4.88 -24.29 0.82
CA ASP A 92 4.68 -22.97 1.42
C ASP A 92 5.66 -22.60 2.54
N CYS A 93 6.53 -23.53 2.94
CA CYS A 93 7.54 -23.35 3.99
C CYS A 93 8.90 -22.94 3.42
#